data_AF-A0A376VJR9-F1
#
_entry.id   AF-A0A376VJR9-F1
#
_cell.length_a   1.000
_cell.length_b   1.000
_cell.length_c   1.000
_cell.angle_alpha   90.00
_cell.angle_beta   90.00
_cell.angle_gamma   90.00
#
_symmetry.space_group_name_H-M   'P 1'
#
loop_
_entity.id
_entity.type
_entity.pdbx_description
1 polymer ?
#
loop_
_entity_poly.entity_id
_entity_poly.type
_entity_poly.pdbx_seq_one_letter_code
_entity_poly.pdbx_strand_id
1 'polypeptide(L)'
;MAKTAGVIGTGKIGVAMLRILKGFGMRLLAFDPYPSAAALELGVEYVDLPTLFSESDVISLHWPADTGKLPSVERSRLRSDEKWRDDRQYQSRCID
;
A
#
# COMPACT_ATOMS: atom_id res chain seq x y z
N MET A 1 0.94 16.32 11.95
CA MET A 1 1.87 15.65 11.01
C MET A 1 1.04 15.02 9.90
N ALA A 2 1.49 15.10 8.65
CA ALA A 2 0.86 14.38 7.54
C ALA A 2 1.13 12.87 7.71
N LYS A 3 0.11 12.04 7.52
CA LYS A 3 0.24 10.57 7.56
C LYS A 3 0.80 10.03 6.25
N THR A 4 1.43 8.86 6.29
CA THR A 4 1.96 8.16 5.11
C THR A 4 0.99 7.06 4.67
N ALA A 5 0.67 7.00 3.39
CA ALA A 5 -0.10 5.92 2.79
C ALA A 5 0.78 5.08 1.86
N GLY A 6 0.78 3.76 2.05
CA GLY A 6 1.42 2.79 1.19
C GLY A 6 0.41 2.10 0.27
N VAL A 7 0.70 2.03 -1.01
CA VAL A 7 -0.14 1.32 -1.99
C VAL A 7 0.67 0.22 -2.67
N ILE A 8 0.22 -1.03 -2.52
CA ILE A 8 0.83 -2.18 -3.19
C ILE A 8 0.01 -2.50 -4.43
N GLY A 9 0.63 -2.36 -5.61
CA GLY A 9 -0.04 -2.47 -6.90
C GLY A 9 -0.55 -1.11 -7.39
N THR A 10 -0.01 -0.67 -8.52
CA THR A 10 -0.28 0.62 -9.17
C THR A 10 -0.93 0.45 -10.54
N GLY A 11 -1.76 -0.59 -10.67
CA GLY A 11 -2.75 -0.70 -11.76
C GLY A 11 -3.85 0.37 -11.65
N LYS A 12 -4.93 0.21 -12.41
CA LYS A 12 -6.03 1.20 -12.48
C LYS A 12 -6.60 1.58 -11.11
N ILE A 13 -6.86 0.58 -10.26
CA ILE A 13 -7.45 0.78 -8.94
C ILE A 13 -6.43 1.44 -7.99
N GLY A 14 -5.18 0.98 -7.98
CA GLY A 14 -4.12 1.57 -7.15
C GLY A 14 -3.85 3.04 -7.47
N VAL A 15 -3.83 3.41 -8.76
CA VAL A 15 -3.70 4.81 -9.16
C VAL A 15 -4.91 5.65 -8.72
N ALA A 16 -6.13 5.11 -8.80
CA ALA A 16 -7.31 5.80 -8.30
C ALA A 16 -7.24 6.04 -6.78
N MET A 17 -6.78 5.04 -6.01
CA MET A 17 -6.56 5.17 -4.58
C MET A 17 -5.51 6.23 -4.25
N LEU A 18 -4.38 6.24 -4.97
CA LEU A 18 -3.33 7.26 -4.80
C LEU A 18 -3.85 8.69 -5.04
N ARG A 19 -4.76 8.90 -6.00
CA ARG A 19 -5.40 10.21 -6.22
C ARG A 19 -6.24 10.67 -5.03
N ILE A 20 -7.00 9.76 -4.44
CA ILE A 20 -7.84 10.05 -3.27
C ILE A 20 -6.93 10.40 -2.08
N LEU A 21 -5.91 9.59 -1.82
CA LEU A 21 -4.94 9.80 -0.73
C LEU A 21 -4.14 11.11 -0.88
N LYS A 22 -3.83 11.51 -2.13
CA LYS A 22 -3.24 12.81 -2.42
C LYS A 22 -4.14 13.97 -1.97
N GLY A 23 -5.45 13.86 -2.20
CA GLY A 23 -6.45 14.84 -1.76
C GLY A 23 -6.52 14.98 -0.24
N PHE A 24 -6.19 13.91 0.50
CA PHE A 24 -6.05 13.94 1.96
C PHE A 24 -4.72 14.54 2.46
N GLY A 25 -3.83 14.97 1.55
CA GLY A 25 -2.54 15.56 1.91
C GLY A 25 -1.55 14.56 2.53
N MET A 26 -1.68 13.27 2.22
CA MET A 26 -0.80 12.23 2.73
C MET A 26 0.51 12.15 1.93
N ARG A 27 1.59 11.68 2.57
CA ARG A 27 2.78 11.20 1.84
C ARG A 27 2.43 9.88 1.17
N LEU A 28 2.78 9.73 -0.09
CA LEU A 28 2.41 8.56 -0.89
C LEU A 28 3.62 7.69 -1.18
N LEU A 29 3.57 6.46 -0.67
CA LEU A 29 4.50 5.38 -1.00
C LEU A 29 3.79 4.36 -1.88
N ALA A 30 4.51 3.75 -2.81
CA ALA A 30 3.99 2.62 -3.58
C ALA A 30 5.03 1.53 -3.82
N PHE A 31 4.54 0.30 -3.98
CA PHE A 31 5.30 -0.81 -4.50
C PHE A 31 4.56 -1.43 -5.68
N ASP A 32 5.25 -1.55 -6.80
CA ASP A 32 4.81 -2.30 -7.98
C ASP A 32 6.06 -2.74 -8.74
N PRO A 33 6.19 -4.02 -9.15
CA PRO A 33 7.25 -4.44 -10.06
C PRO A 33 7.29 -3.65 -11.38
N TYR A 34 6.14 -3.08 -11.79
CA TYR A 34 6.00 -2.26 -12.98
C TYR A 34 5.43 -0.88 -12.59
N PRO A 35 6.30 0.09 -12.25
CA PRO A 35 5.86 1.43 -11.88
C PRO A 35 4.99 2.10 -12.94
N SER A 36 3.95 2.79 -12.49
CA SER A 36 2.99 3.50 -13.32
C SER A 36 3.39 4.95 -13.50
N ALA A 37 3.46 5.42 -14.74
CA ALA A 37 3.69 6.83 -15.05
C ALA A 37 2.65 7.75 -14.37
N ALA A 38 1.38 7.32 -14.36
CA ALA A 38 0.30 8.07 -13.72
C ALA A 38 0.47 8.16 -12.19
N ALA A 39 1.12 7.19 -11.54
CA ALA A 39 1.45 7.28 -10.13
C ALA A 39 2.62 8.24 -9.89
N LEU A 40 3.65 8.22 -10.75
CA LEU A 40 4.77 9.16 -10.67
C LEU A 40 4.32 10.62 -10.82
N GLU A 41 3.40 10.91 -11.73
CA GLU A 41 2.79 12.24 -11.90
C GLU A 41 2.04 12.73 -10.64
N LEU A 42 1.57 11.79 -9.81
CA LEU A 42 0.93 12.13 -8.54
C LEU A 42 1.95 12.50 -7.45
N GLY A 43 3.25 12.33 -7.69
CA GLY A 43 4.30 12.58 -6.69
C GLY A 43 4.48 11.40 -5.73
N VAL A 44 4.16 10.19 -6.18
CA VAL A 44 4.32 8.96 -5.41
C VAL A 44 5.78 8.53 -5.42
N GLU A 45 6.27 8.10 -4.26
CA GLU A 45 7.60 7.52 -4.11
C GLU A 45 7.51 5.98 -4.19
N TYR A 46 8.17 5.40 -5.18
CA TYR A 46 8.28 3.95 -5.27
C TYR A 46 9.39 3.44 -4.36
N VAL A 47 9.04 2.51 -3.48
CA VAL A 47 9.94 1.93 -2.48
C VAL A 47 9.80 0.40 -2.46
N ASP A 48 10.76 -0.29 -1.84
CA ASP A 48 10.62 -1.72 -1.59
C ASP A 48 9.55 -2.03 -0.52
N LEU A 49 9.10 -3.29 -0.48
CA LEU A 49 8.07 -3.73 0.47
C LEU A 49 8.46 -3.53 1.94
N PRO A 50 9.67 -3.88 2.40
CA PRO A 50 10.11 -3.60 3.77
C PRO A 50 9.95 -2.12 4.15
N THR A 51 10.39 -1.21 3.28
CA THR A 51 10.27 0.23 3.48
C THR A 51 8.80 0.66 3.53
N LEU A 52 7.98 0.18 2.60
CA LEU A 52 6.55 0.47 2.55
C LEU A 52 5.86 0.05 3.86
N PHE A 53 6.12 -1.15 4.37
CA PHE A 53 5.52 -1.65 5.60
C PHE A 53 5.95 -0.83 6.83
N SER A 54 7.23 -0.46 6.91
CA SER A 54 7.79 0.30 8.02
C SER A 54 7.25 1.73 8.08
N GLU A 55 7.18 2.42 6.94
CA GLU A 55 6.89 3.85 6.89
C GLU A 55 5.40 4.20 6.76
N SER A 56 4.55 3.26 6.35
CA SER A 56 3.14 3.52 6.07
C SER A 56 2.28 3.49 7.34
N ASP A 57 1.39 4.47 7.48
CA ASP A 57 0.32 4.51 8.49
C ASP A 57 -0.97 3.86 8.03
N VAL A 58 -1.14 3.71 6.71
CA VAL A 58 -2.26 3.02 6.05
C VAL A 58 -1.68 2.27 4.86
N ILE A 59 -2.06 1.00 4.66
CA ILE A 59 -1.61 0.21 3.52
C ILE A 59 -2.81 -0.32 2.73
N SER A 60 -2.85 -0.08 1.44
CA SER A 60 -3.88 -0.61 0.55
C SER A 60 -3.27 -1.56 -0.48
N LEU A 61 -3.91 -2.71 -0.70
CA LEU A 61 -3.47 -3.74 -1.63
C LEU A 61 -4.40 -3.77 -2.85
N HIS A 62 -3.84 -3.56 -4.04
CA HIS A 62 -4.54 -3.59 -5.31
C HIS A 62 -3.79 -4.50 -6.30
N TRP A 63 -3.78 -5.79 -5.99
CA TRP A 63 -3.10 -6.81 -6.78
C TRP A 63 -4.11 -7.82 -7.36
N PRO A 64 -3.96 -8.28 -8.61
CA PRO A 64 -4.84 -9.30 -9.18
C PRO A 64 -4.74 -10.61 -8.39
N ALA A 65 -5.89 -11.17 -7.99
CA ALA A 65 -5.96 -12.42 -7.23
C ALA A 65 -5.47 -13.66 -8.01
N ASP A 66 -5.49 -13.60 -9.36
CA ASP A 66 -5.29 -14.76 -10.25
C ASP A 66 -3.84 -14.92 -10.76
N THR A 67 -3.03 -13.87 -10.70
CA THR A 67 -1.59 -13.98 -11.00
C THR A 67 -0.86 -14.45 -9.75
N GLY A 68 -0.80 -15.78 -9.60
CA GLY A 68 -0.13 -16.46 -8.50
C GLY A 68 1.22 -15.83 -8.16
N LYS A 69 1.36 -15.48 -6.87
CA LYS A 69 2.46 -14.76 -6.19
C LYS A 69 2.24 -13.24 -6.13
N LEU A 70 1.47 -12.81 -5.13
CA LEU A 70 1.96 -11.70 -4.32
C LEU A 70 3.41 -12.06 -3.89
N PRO A 71 4.40 -11.16 -4.00
CA PRO A 71 5.68 -11.38 -3.31
C PRO A 71 5.33 -11.75 -1.87
N SER A 72 5.87 -12.86 -1.36
CA SER A 72 5.42 -13.48 -0.11
C SER A 72 5.30 -12.47 1.04
N VAL A 73 4.13 -11.85 1.17
CA VAL A 73 3.77 -11.03 2.33
C VAL A 73 3.37 -12.07 3.36
N GLU A 74 4.38 -12.61 4.03
CA GLU A 74 4.19 -13.59 5.07
C GLU A 74 3.26 -12.97 6.13
N ARG A 75 2.18 -13.67 6.46
CA ARG A 75 1.16 -13.23 7.43
C ARG A 75 1.74 -12.83 8.80
N SER A 76 2.97 -13.27 9.10
CA SER A 76 3.75 -12.93 10.29
C SER A 76 4.34 -11.52 10.26
N ARG A 77 4.67 -10.95 9.08
CA ARG A 77 5.30 -9.61 9.01
C ARG A 77 4.34 -8.46 9.27
N LEU A 78 3.05 -8.66 8.99
CA LEU A 78 1.98 -7.77 9.46
C LEU A 78 1.80 -7.82 10.98
N ARG A 79 2.25 -8.89 11.66
CA ARG A 79 2.05 -9.10 13.11
C ARG A 79 3.16 -8.51 13.99
N SER A 80 4.33 -8.22 13.42
CA SER A 80 5.52 -7.92 14.23
C SER A 80 5.61 -6.47 14.68
N ASP A 81 4.95 -5.54 13.98
CA ASP A 81 4.83 -4.15 14.45
C ASP A 81 3.62 -4.00 15.36
N GLU A 82 3.87 -3.49 16.57
CA GLU A 82 2.83 -3.15 17.55
C GLU A 82 1.77 -2.19 16.97
N LYS A 83 2.16 -1.42 15.93
CA LYS A 83 1.32 -0.57 15.08
C LYS A 83 0.17 -1.32 14.39
N TRP A 84 0.35 -2.59 14.03
CA TRP A 84 -0.57 -3.37 13.19
C TRP A 84 -1.06 -4.68 13.86
N ARG A 85 -0.68 -4.89 15.13
CA ARG A 85 -0.86 -6.16 15.84
C ARG A 85 -2.27 -6.36 16.44
N ASP A 86 -3.01 -5.29 16.71
CA ASP A 86 -4.25 -5.35 17.53
C ASP A 86 -5.57 -5.31 16.73
N ASP A 87 -5.52 -5.03 15.43
CA ASP A 87 -6.73 -4.99 14.60
C ASP A 87 -7.05 -6.35 13.98
N ARG A 88 -7.72 -7.22 14.77
CA ARG A 88 -8.48 -8.38 14.22
C ARG A 88 -9.54 -7.95 13.19
N GLN A 89 -9.85 -6.65 13.09
CA GLN A 89 -10.70 -6.06 12.07
C GLN A 89 -10.01 -5.79 10.73
N TYR A 90 -8.68 -5.82 10.62
CA TYR A 90 -8.01 -5.40 9.39
C TYR A 90 -8.28 -6.34 8.21
N GLN A 91 -8.32 -7.65 8.43
CA GLN A 91 -8.75 -8.63 7.40
C GLN A 91 -10.23 -8.47 7.00
N SER A 92 -11.05 -7.84 7.84
CA SER A 92 -12.47 -7.54 7.57
C SER A 92 -12.69 -6.14 6.98
N ARG A 93 -11.64 -5.30 6.91
CA ARG A 93 -11.68 -3.92 6.40
C ARG A 93 -10.75 -3.68 5.21
N CYS A 94 -9.98 -4.68 4.80
CA CYS A 94 -9.56 -4.83 3.41
C CYS A 94 -10.81 -5.13 2.56
N ILE A 95 -11.60 -4.09 2.34
CA ILE A 95 -12.70 -4.03 1.37
C ILE A 95 -12.21 -2.96 0.37
N ASP A 96 -11.98 -3.24 -0.90
CA ASP A 96 -12.49 -4.35 -1.74
C ASP A 96 -11.45 -5.42 -2.12
#